data_AF-S4PBE8-F1
#
_entry.id   AF-S4PBE8-F1
#
_cell.length_a   1.000
_cell.length_b   1.000
_cell.length_c   1.000
_cell.angle_alpha   90.00
_cell.angle_beta   90.00
_cell.angle_gamma   90.00
#
_symmetry.space_group_name_H-M   'P 1'
#
loop_
_entity.id
_entity.type
_entity.pdbx_description
1 polymer ?
#
loop_
_entity_poly.entity_id
_entity_poly.type
_entity_poly.pdbx_seq_one_letter_code
_entity_poly.pdbx_strand_id
1 'polypeptide(L)'
;EAVAAGVREDEVCFRAAYSKHELRRVLALYPAREVRRSLHRLYRTVEKHLSDEGGLLQVVWRAMQEEFIAQHVALQARIAACYPGAGLALPLTTQDILDAFSDIAREH
;
A
#
# COMPACT_ATOMS: atom_id res chain seq x y z
N GLU A 1 15.00 11.60 4.94
CA GLU A 1 14.79 10.25 5.53
C GLU A 1 16.13 9.63 5.91
N ALA A 2 16.18 8.65 6.83
CA ALA A 2 17.44 8.09 7.36
C ALA A 2 18.42 7.61 6.27
N VAL A 3 17.92 6.92 5.24
CA VAL A 3 18.73 6.48 4.09
C VAL A 3 19.25 7.67 3.27
N ALA A 4 18.42 8.70 3.07
CA ALA A 4 18.83 9.94 2.39
C ALA A 4 19.88 10.76 3.21
N ALA A 5 20.05 10.45 4.50
CA ALA A 5 21.09 11.01 5.35
C ALA A 5 22.37 10.13 5.39
N GLY A 6 22.52 9.18 4.46
CA GLY A 6 23.73 8.37 4.28
C GLY A 6 23.78 7.07 5.10
N VAL A 7 22.65 6.65 5.68
CA VAL A 7 22.56 5.43 6.50
C VAL A 7 22.35 4.24 5.59
N ARG A 8 23.10 3.17 5.81
CA ARG A 8 22.89 1.92 5.09
C ARG A 8 21.52 1.34 5.42
N GLU A 9 20.83 0.79 4.43
CA GLU A 9 19.45 0.31 4.59
C GLU A 9 19.35 -0.72 5.73
N ASP A 10 20.27 -1.67 5.79
CA ASP A 10 20.30 -2.71 6.83
C ASP A 10 20.56 -2.17 8.25
N GLU A 11 21.07 -0.94 8.37
CA GLU A 11 21.33 -0.28 9.66
C GLU A 11 20.13 0.54 10.16
N VAL A 12 19.12 0.77 9.31
CA VAL A 12 17.93 1.55 9.68
C VAL A 12 17.22 0.93 10.89
N CYS A 13 17.15 -0.40 10.96
CA CYS A 13 16.45 -1.11 12.03
C CYS A 13 17.07 -0.92 13.43
N PHE A 14 18.30 -0.42 13.54
CA PHE A 14 18.96 -0.14 14.83
C PHE A 14 18.62 1.25 15.38
N ARG A 15 18.00 2.12 14.59
CA ARG A 15 17.57 3.44 15.05
C ARG A 15 16.27 3.31 15.84
N ALA A 16 16.20 3.90 17.03
CA ALA A 16 15.03 3.79 17.90
C ALA A 16 13.70 4.14 17.19
N ALA A 17 13.68 5.24 16.42
CA ALA A 17 12.50 5.68 15.66
C ALA A 17 12.12 4.77 14.48
N TYR A 18 13.01 3.87 14.04
CA TYR A 18 12.82 2.96 12.92
C TYR A 18 13.04 1.51 13.35
N SER A 19 12.87 1.19 14.64
CA SER A 19 13.12 -0.15 15.15
C SER A 19 12.14 -1.18 14.57
N LYS A 20 12.49 -2.48 14.66
CA LYS A 20 11.56 -3.58 14.30
C LYS A 20 10.23 -3.49 15.06
N HIS A 21 10.27 -2.99 16.29
CA HIS A 21 9.08 -2.78 17.11
C HIS A 21 8.18 -1.68 16.52
N GLU A 22 8.76 -0.53 16.17
CA GLU A 22 8.03 0.57 15.56
C GLU A 22 7.44 0.19 14.20
N LEU A 23 8.21 -0.51 13.34
CA LEU A 23 7.65 -1.00 12.08
C LEU A 23 6.45 -1.92 12.33
N ARG A 24 6.55 -2.87 13.28
CA ARG A 24 5.43 -3.76 13.61
C ARG A 24 4.19 -2.99 14.09
N ARG A 25 4.38 -1.94 14.90
CA ARG A 25 3.28 -1.06 15.34
C ARG A 25 2.61 -0.37 14.17
N VAL A 26 3.39 0.19 13.24
CA VAL A 26 2.86 0.87 12.04
C VAL A 26 2.10 -0.12 11.16
N LEU A 27 2.65 -1.30 10.89
CA LEU A 27 1.98 -2.33 10.09
C LEU A 27 0.63 -2.75 10.70
N ALA A 28 0.53 -2.81 12.03
CA ALA A 28 -0.70 -3.16 12.73
C ALA A 28 -1.81 -2.10 12.60
N LEU A 29 -1.49 -0.85 12.25
CA LEU A 29 -2.48 0.21 12.01
C LEU A 29 -3.25 0.03 10.70
N TYR A 30 -2.72 -0.78 9.77
CA TYR A 30 -3.27 -0.95 8.43
C TYR A 30 -3.62 -2.42 8.13
N PRO A 31 -4.50 -3.07 8.93
CA PRO A 31 -4.92 -4.43 8.63
C PRO A 31 -5.65 -4.47 7.27
N ALA A 32 -5.61 -5.63 6.60
CA ALA A 32 -6.22 -5.83 5.28
C ALA A 32 -7.65 -5.27 5.15
N ARG A 33 -8.47 -5.48 6.19
CA ARG A 33 -9.85 -4.95 6.25
C ARG A 33 -9.94 -3.42 6.18
N GLU A 34 -9.02 -2.71 6.83
CA GLU A 34 -9.04 -1.24 6.89
C GLU A 34 -8.56 -0.65 5.57
N VAL A 35 -7.59 -1.29 4.94
CA VAL A 35 -7.13 -0.92 3.59
C VAL A 35 -8.25 -1.14 2.58
N ARG A 36 -8.93 -2.30 2.59
CA ARG A 36 -10.08 -2.57 1.70
C ARG A 36 -11.19 -1.53 1.90
N ARG A 37 -11.53 -1.21 3.16
CA ARG A 37 -12.51 -0.16 3.47
C ARG A 37 -12.09 1.21 2.92
N SER A 38 -10.81 1.54 3.01
CA SER A 38 -10.27 2.79 2.48
C SER A 38 -10.28 2.82 0.95
N LEU A 39 -9.99 1.70 0.28
CA LEU A 39 -10.13 1.55 -1.17
C LEU A 39 -11.57 1.74 -1.64
N HIS A 40 -12.56 1.19 -0.94
CA HIS A 40 -13.98 1.44 -1.23
C HIS A 40 -14.34 2.92 -1.15
N ARG A 41 -13.86 3.63 -0.12
CA ARG A 41 -14.07 5.08 0.03
C ARG A 41 -13.37 5.87 -1.08
N LEU A 42 -12.19 5.43 -1.49
CA LEU A 42 -11.44 6.04 -2.57
C LEU A 42 -12.21 5.88 -3.89
N TYR A 43 -12.71 4.69 -4.20
CA TYR A 43 -13.56 4.46 -5.36
C TYR A 43 -14.77 5.39 -5.39
N ARG A 44 -15.54 5.44 -4.29
CA ARG A 44 -16.70 6.34 -4.16
C ARG A 44 -16.33 7.82 -4.34
N THR A 45 -15.13 8.22 -3.90
CA THR A 45 -14.64 9.58 -4.11
C THR A 45 -14.34 9.83 -5.59
N VAL A 46 -13.66 8.90 -6.24
CA VAL A 46 -13.32 9.00 -7.67
C VAL A 46 -14.58 9.02 -8.53
N GLU A 47 -15.50 8.09 -8.31
CA GLU A 47 -16.82 8.00 -8.96
C GLU A 47 -17.57 9.35 -8.91
N LYS A 48 -17.58 10.02 -7.75
CA LYS A 48 -18.28 11.31 -7.58
C LYS A 48 -17.65 12.50 -8.32
N HIS A 49 -16.37 12.43 -8.67
CA HIS A 49 -15.65 13.55 -9.27
C HIS A 49 -15.35 13.35 -10.76
N LEU A 50 -15.66 12.17 -11.30
CA LEU A 50 -15.49 11.89 -12.73
C LEU A 50 -16.83 12.02 -13.46
N SER A 51 -16.75 12.41 -14.73
CA SER A 51 -17.91 12.38 -15.63
C SER A 51 -18.27 10.95 -15.99
N ASP A 52 -19.57 10.68 -16.16
CA ASP A 52 -20.06 9.37 -16.62
C ASP A 52 -19.73 9.09 -18.10
N GLU A 53 -19.33 10.11 -18.85
CA GLU A 53 -19.01 9.99 -20.27
C GLU A 53 -17.67 9.25 -20.52
N GLY A 54 -17.68 8.32 -21.47
CA GLY A 54 -16.47 7.72 -22.04
C GLY A 54 -15.78 6.66 -21.18
N GLY A 55 -16.41 6.16 -20.11
CA GLY A 55 -15.82 5.11 -19.27
C GLY A 55 -14.58 5.58 -18.49
N LEU A 56 -14.46 6.89 -18.25
CA LEU A 56 -13.32 7.51 -17.58
C LEU A 56 -13.03 6.88 -16.20
N LEU A 57 -14.09 6.51 -15.48
CA LEU A 57 -13.97 5.80 -14.19
C LEU A 57 -13.17 4.50 -14.31
N GLN A 58 -13.41 3.68 -15.34
CA GLN A 58 -12.69 2.42 -15.52
C GLN A 58 -11.20 2.65 -15.82
N VAL A 59 -10.90 3.65 -16.66
CA VAL A 59 -9.52 4.03 -17.00
C VAL A 59 -8.78 4.54 -15.77
N VAL A 60 -9.39 5.46 -15.03
CA VAL A 60 -8.79 6.03 -13.81
C VAL A 60 -8.63 4.95 -12.74
N TRP A 61 -9.64 4.11 -12.53
CA TRP A 61 -9.58 3.04 -11.52
C TRP A 61 -8.49 2.02 -11.82
N ARG A 62 -8.31 1.66 -13.10
CA ARG A 62 -7.19 0.82 -13.54
C ARG A 62 -5.83 1.47 -13.28
N ALA A 63 -5.66 2.74 -13.64
CA ALA A 63 -4.41 3.46 -13.37
C ALA A 63 -4.11 3.53 -11.87
N MET A 64 -5.14 3.71 -11.03
CA MET A 64 -4.99 3.67 -9.58
C MET A 64 -4.62 2.28 -9.06
N GLN A 65 -5.15 1.21 -9.64
CA GLN A 65 -4.74 -0.17 -9.32
C GLN A 65 -3.24 -0.38 -9.61
N GLU A 66 -2.79 0.02 -10.80
CA GLU A 66 -1.40 -0.12 -11.24
C GLU A 66 -0.45 0.66 -10.31
N GLU A 67 -0.78 1.92 -9.97
CA GLU A 67 0.01 2.74 -9.05
C GLU A 67 0.01 2.15 -7.62
N PHE A 68 -1.14 1.68 -7.12
CA PHE A 68 -1.21 1.08 -5.78
C PHE A 68 -0.34 -0.18 -5.69
N ILE A 69 -0.33 -1.02 -6.72
CA ILE A 69 0.53 -2.20 -6.79
C ILE A 69 2.00 -1.79 -6.84
N ALA A 70 2.36 -0.80 -7.66
CA ALA A 70 3.73 -0.32 -7.74
C ALA A 70 4.24 0.18 -6.38
N GLN A 71 3.42 0.98 -5.68
CA GLN A 71 3.73 1.47 -4.32
C GLN A 71 3.83 0.33 -3.30
N HIS A 72 2.90 -0.62 -3.35
CA HIS A 72 2.93 -1.79 -2.48
C HIS A 72 4.24 -2.59 -2.65
N VAL A 73 4.64 -2.87 -3.89
CA VAL A 73 5.89 -3.59 -4.19
C VAL A 73 7.11 -2.79 -3.73
N ALA A 74 7.15 -1.49 -3.99
CA ALA A 74 8.25 -0.63 -3.55
C ALA A 74 8.38 -0.59 -2.02
N LEU A 75 7.26 -0.47 -1.30
CA LEU A 75 7.24 -0.51 0.17
C LEU A 75 7.66 -1.88 0.72
N GLN A 76 7.20 -2.97 0.10
CA GLN A 76 7.60 -4.34 0.47
C GLN A 76 9.11 -4.52 0.32
N ALA A 77 9.69 -4.08 -0.81
CA ALA A 77 11.14 -4.13 -1.06
C ALA A 77 11.91 -3.28 -0.04
N ARG A 78 11.42 -2.07 0.27
CA ARG A 78 12.02 -1.19 1.26
C ARG A 78 12.01 -1.80 2.67
N ILE A 79 10.91 -2.46 3.06
CA ILE A 79 10.84 -3.18 4.34
C ILE A 79 11.86 -4.33 4.35
N ALA A 80 11.96 -5.10 3.27
CA ALA A 80 12.92 -6.20 3.18
C ALA A 80 14.37 -5.74 3.30
N ALA A 81 14.73 -4.63 2.64
CA ALA A 81 16.06 -4.04 2.69
C ALA A 81 16.39 -3.45 4.07
N CYS A 82 15.44 -2.74 4.69
CA CYS A 82 15.67 -2.07 5.98
C CYS A 82 15.57 -3.00 7.21
N TYR A 83 14.89 -4.15 7.08
CA TYR A 83 14.58 -5.07 8.19
C TYR A 83 14.91 -6.53 7.85
N PRO A 84 16.14 -6.85 7.45
CA PRO A 84 16.52 -8.19 7.05
C PRO A 84 16.29 -9.20 8.19
N GLY A 85 15.74 -10.37 7.84
CA GLY A 85 15.46 -11.45 8.79
C GLY A 85 14.40 -11.13 9.86
N ALA A 86 13.68 -10.01 9.76
CA ALA A 86 12.66 -9.64 10.74
C ALA A 86 11.33 -10.39 10.56
N GLY A 87 11.10 -11.02 9.42
CA GLY A 87 9.82 -11.66 9.08
C GLY A 87 8.66 -10.67 9.02
N LEU A 88 8.94 -9.40 8.75
CA LEU A 88 7.95 -8.34 8.64
C LEU A 88 7.63 -8.11 7.15
N ALA A 89 6.35 -7.99 6.83
CA ALA A 89 5.85 -7.70 5.50
C ALA A 89 4.58 -6.85 5.61
N LEU A 90 4.15 -6.26 4.50
CA LEU A 90 2.84 -5.61 4.45
C LEU A 90 1.74 -6.65 4.70
N PRO A 91 0.64 -6.27 5.40
CA PRO A 91 -0.43 -7.18 5.79
C PRO A 91 -1.35 -7.63 4.64
N LEU A 92 -1.05 -7.20 3.42
CA LEU A 92 -1.75 -7.54 2.18
C LEU A 92 -0.75 -8.08 1.19
N THR A 93 -1.17 -9.03 0.39
CA THR A 93 -0.44 -9.47 -0.80
C THR A 93 -0.87 -8.66 -2.03
N THR A 94 -0.09 -8.73 -3.11
CA THR A 94 -0.50 -8.19 -4.40
C THR A 94 -1.81 -8.81 -4.90
N GLN A 95 -2.05 -10.09 -4.61
CA GLN A 95 -3.31 -10.76 -4.97
C GLN A 95 -4.50 -10.18 -4.20
N ASP A 96 -4.35 -9.95 -2.88
CA ASP A 96 -5.42 -9.33 -2.08
C ASP A 96 -5.80 -7.94 -2.61
N ILE A 97 -4.82 -7.19 -3.13
CA ILE A 97 -5.04 -5.89 -3.76
C ILE A 97 -5.83 -6.06 -5.07
N LEU A 98 -5.38 -6.96 -5.95
CA LEU A 98 -6.07 -7.25 -7.22
C LEU A 98 -7.53 -7.67 -6.99
N ASP A 99 -7.75 -8.55 -6.02
CA ASP A 99 -9.07 -9.02 -5.62
C ASP A 99 -9.92 -7.88 -5.08
N ALA A 100 -9.38 -7.03 -4.21
CA ALA A 100 -10.10 -5.87 -3.67
C ALA A 100 -10.53 -4.89 -4.77
N PHE A 101 -9.63 -4.53 -5.70
CA PHE A 101 -9.97 -3.63 -6.81
C PHE A 101 -11.03 -4.25 -7.74
N SER A 102 -10.95 -5.56 -7.97
CA SER A 102 -11.89 -6.31 -8.82
C SER A 102 -13.26 -6.51 -8.16
N ASP A 103 -13.29 -6.73 -6.84
CA ASP A 103 -14.53 -6.79 -6.04
C ASP A 103 -15.24 -5.43 -6.08
N ILE A 104 -14.52 -4.35 -5.78
CA ILE A 104 -15.07 -2.99 -5.75
C ILE A 104 -15.68 -2.62 -7.12
N ALA A 105 -14.98 -2.92 -8.22
CA ALA A 105 -15.45 -2.63 -9.57
C ALA A 105 -16.65 -3.52 -10.01
N ARG A 106 -16.90 -4.65 -9.35
CA ARG A 106 -18.07 -5.52 -9.61
C ARG A 106 -19.29 -5.14 -8.78
N GLU A 107 -19.08 -4.50 -7.63
CA GLU A 107 -20.15 -4.04 -6.73
C GLU A 107 -20.83 -2.75 -7.21
N HIS A 108 -20.33 -2.12 -8.28
CA HIS A 108 -20.75 -0.83 -8.82
C HIS A 108 -20.89 -0.88 -10.35
#